data_AF-W4LW80-F1
#
_entry.id   AF-W4LW80-F1
#
_cell.length_a   1.000
_cell.length_b   1.000
_cell.length_c   1.000
_cell.angle_alpha   90.00
_cell.angle_beta   90.00
_cell.angle_gamma   90.00
#
_symmetry.space_group_name_H-M   'P 1'
#
loop_
_entity.id
_entity.type
_entity.pdbx_description
1 polymer ?
#
loop_
_entity_poly.entity_id
_entity_poly.type
_entity_poly.pdbx_seq_one_letter_code
_entity_poly.pdbx_strand_id
1 'polypeptide(L)'
;MRRKGYDIVGLMLGALVLFSSCSMDTGPVYTKDGQRYGLTGDQVWRGQWWQYYERALSYAEGEYWDDAIADLKQAVGTRLGQKDQRRANTYGLHFVENYFPHRELGVIY
;
A
#
# COMPACT_ATOMS: atom_id res chain seq x y z
N MET A 1 48.99 -23.80 15.13
CA MET A 1 47.82 -24.26 14.35
C MET A 1 46.57 -24.11 15.19
N ARG A 2 45.64 -23.19 14.86
CA ARG A 2 44.22 -23.15 15.32
C ARG A 2 43.59 -21.79 14.97
N ARG A 3 43.33 -21.54 13.69
CA ARG A 3 42.48 -20.43 13.16
C ARG A 3 41.94 -20.86 11.80
N LYS A 4 40.94 -21.75 11.79
CA LYS A 4 40.22 -22.19 10.56
C LYS A 4 38.74 -22.52 10.80
N GLY A 5 38.33 -22.73 12.06
CA GLY A 5 36.94 -23.09 12.39
C GLY A 5 35.97 -21.90 12.45
N TYR A 6 36.45 -20.73 12.87
CA TYR A 6 35.60 -19.53 13.02
C TYR A 6 35.23 -18.88 11.68
N ASP A 7 36.05 -19.07 10.65
CA ASP A 7 35.84 -18.48 9.33
C ASP A 7 34.64 -19.12 8.61
N ILE A 8 34.42 -20.43 8.81
CA ILE A 8 33.31 -21.18 8.19
C ILE A 8 31.99 -20.91 8.91
N VAL A 9 32.03 -20.80 10.25
CA VAL A 9 30.85 -20.47 11.08
C VAL A 9 30.39 -19.03 10.82
N GLY A 10 31.33 -18.09 10.65
CA GLY A 10 31.02 -16.70 10.29
C GLY A 10 30.39 -16.58 8.90
N LEU A 11 30.82 -17.40 7.94
CA LEU A 11 30.31 -17.38 6.57
C LEU A 11 28.90 -17.96 6.45
N MET A 12 28.53 -18.96 7.28
CA MET A 12 27.16 -19.47 7.36
C MET A 12 26.20 -18.49 8.07
N LEU A 13 26.66 -17.76 9.10
CA LEU A 13 25.81 -16.78 9.80
C LEU A 13 25.50 -15.55 8.93
N GLY A 14 26.44 -15.14 8.06
CA GLY A 14 26.24 -14.01 7.13
C GLY A 14 25.26 -14.30 5.99
N ALA A 15 25.11 -15.57 5.60
CA ALA A 15 24.23 -15.96 4.49
C ALA A 15 22.73 -15.98 4.86
N LEU A 16 22.38 -16.01 6.15
CA LEU A 16 20.99 -16.11 6.60
C LEU A 16 20.25 -14.75 6.59
N VAL A 17 20.98 -13.63 6.53
CA VAL A 17 20.42 -12.26 6.68
C VAL A 17 19.93 -11.68 5.34
N LEU A 18 20.17 -12.35 4.21
CA LEU A 18 19.83 -11.84 2.87
C LEU A 18 18.42 -12.22 2.38
N PHE A 19 17.63 -12.94 3.17
CA PHE A 19 16.25 -13.29 2.84
C PHE A 19 15.21 -12.40 3.53
N SER A 20 15.50 -11.11 3.73
CA SER A 20 14.44 -10.14 4.04
C SER A 20 13.58 -9.94 2.80
N SER A 21 12.66 -10.88 2.59
CA SER A 21 11.57 -10.76 1.63
C SER A 21 10.79 -9.50 1.98
N CYS A 22 10.71 -8.57 1.04
CA CYS A 22 9.82 -7.42 1.14
C CYS A 22 8.38 -7.96 1.04
N SER A 23 7.76 -8.30 2.16
CA SER A 23 6.34 -8.63 2.18
C SER A 23 5.57 -7.33 1.93
N MET A 24 5.01 -7.18 0.73
CA MET A 24 4.09 -6.08 0.45
C MET A 24 2.81 -6.34 1.23
N ASP A 25 2.57 -5.56 2.28
CA ASP A 25 1.34 -5.62 3.06
C ASP A 25 0.16 -5.20 2.19
N THR A 26 -0.81 -6.11 2.01
CA THR A 26 -2.03 -5.88 1.24
C THR A 26 -3.16 -5.30 2.09
N GLY A 27 -2.92 -5.02 3.38
CA GLY A 27 -3.89 -4.45 4.31
C GLY A 27 -5.01 -5.43 4.71
N PRO A 28 -5.81 -5.09 5.73
CA PRO A 28 -6.94 -5.89 6.17
C PRO A 28 -8.09 -5.84 5.15
N VAL A 29 -8.80 -6.95 4.97
CA VAL A 29 -10.07 -6.97 4.21
C VAL A 29 -11.20 -7.23 5.18
N TYR A 30 -12.16 -6.31 5.24
CA TYR A 30 -13.32 -6.42 6.11
C TYR A 30 -14.51 -7.00 5.36
N THR A 31 -15.40 -7.67 6.10
CA THR A 31 -16.70 -8.11 5.58
C THR A 31 -17.80 -7.62 6.53
N LYS A 32 -18.74 -6.82 6.02
CA LYS A 32 -19.91 -6.33 6.75
C LYS A 32 -21.14 -6.55 5.87
N ASP A 33 -22.14 -7.25 6.40
CA ASP A 33 -23.40 -7.57 5.70
C ASP A 33 -23.23 -8.26 4.33
N GLY A 34 -22.18 -9.07 4.18
CA GLY A 34 -21.86 -9.77 2.93
C GLY A 34 -21.13 -8.91 1.89
N GLN A 35 -20.90 -7.62 2.16
CA GLN A 35 -20.06 -6.74 1.36
C GLN A 35 -18.64 -6.71 1.90
N ARG A 36 -17.65 -6.66 1.00
CA ARG A 36 -16.22 -6.65 1.32
C ARG A 36 -15.66 -5.24 1.16
N TYR A 37 -14.80 -4.83 2.10
CA TYR A 37 -14.16 -3.52 2.13
C TYR A 37 -12.64 -3.66 2.27
N GLY A 38 -11.89 -2.64 1.85
CA GLY A 38 -10.43 -2.71 1.77
C GLY A 38 -9.93 -3.39 0.50
N LEU A 39 -10.71 -3.32 -0.58
CA LEU A 39 -10.33 -3.87 -1.87
C LEU A 39 -9.83 -2.75 -2.78
N THR A 40 -8.75 -3.03 -3.50
CA THR A 40 -8.46 -2.34 -4.77
C THR A 40 -9.29 -2.99 -5.88
N GLY A 41 -9.44 -2.34 -7.05
CA GLY A 41 -10.11 -2.99 -8.19
C GLY A 41 -9.40 -4.27 -8.66
N ASP A 42 -9.66 -4.72 -9.89
CA ASP A 42 -9.12 -5.98 -10.45
C ASP A 42 -7.58 -5.99 -10.67
N GLN A 43 -6.85 -5.05 -10.07
CA GLN A 43 -5.41 -4.88 -10.21
C GLN A 43 -4.64 -5.62 -9.12
N VAL A 44 -3.53 -6.23 -9.51
CA VAL A 44 -2.54 -6.77 -8.56
C VAL A 44 -2.01 -5.65 -7.67
N TRP A 45 -1.99 -5.86 -6.35
CA TRP A 45 -1.39 -4.92 -5.41
C TRP A 45 0.11 -4.74 -5.69
N ARG A 46 0.50 -3.48 -5.91
CA ARG A 46 1.86 -3.03 -6.25
C ARG A 46 2.27 -1.81 -5.41
N GLY A 47 1.50 -1.48 -4.38
CA GLY A 47 1.77 -0.33 -3.51
C GLY A 47 1.86 0.99 -4.27
N GLN A 48 1.07 1.14 -5.33
CA GLN A 48 1.04 2.37 -6.13
C GLN A 48 0.09 3.38 -5.50
N TRP A 49 0.37 4.68 -5.65
CA TRP A 49 -0.42 5.74 -5.01
C TRP A 49 -1.92 5.64 -5.29
N TRP A 50 -2.31 5.23 -6.49
CA TRP A 50 -3.72 5.08 -6.86
C TRP A 50 -4.38 3.86 -6.21
N GLN A 51 -3.62 2.80 -5.92
CA GLN A 51 -4.13 1.62 -5.25
C GLN A 51 -4.45 1.90 -3.79
N TYR A 52 -3.59 2.66 -3.11
CA TYR A 52 -3.90 3.18 -1.78
C TYR A 52 -5.17 4.04 -1.82
N TYR A 53 -5.31 4.91 -2.82
CA TYR A 53 -6.52 5.73 -2.96
C TYR A 53 -7.80 4.91 -3.18
N GLU A 54 -7.80 3.95 -4.11
CA GLU A 54 -8.96 3.07 -4.34
C GLU A 54 -9.32 2.28 -3.09
N ARG A 55 -8.31 1.72 -2.41
CA ARG A 55 -8.52 0.96 -1.17
C ARG A 55 -9.06 1.84 -0.05
N ALA A 56 -8.59 3.07 0.08
CA ALA A 56 -9.11 4.03 1.04
C ALA A 56 -10.59 4.34 0.81
N LEU A 57 -11.01 4.52 -0.45
CA LEU A 57 -12.43 4.72 -0.78
C LEU A 57 -13.26 3.50 -0.37
N SER A 58 -12.73 2.29 -0.60
CA SER A 58 -13.38 1.06 -0.13
C SER A 58 -13.48 1.02 1.40
N TYR A 59 -12.44 1.39 2.14
CA TYR A 59 -12.52 1.48 3.61
C TYR A 59 -13.53 2.54 4.07
N ALA A 60 -13.56 3.70 3.43
CA ALA A 60 -14.47 4.79 3.74
C ALA A 60 -15.95 4.40 3.52
N GLU A 61 -16.25 3.65 2.45
CA GLU A 61 -17.60 3.11 2.22
C GLU A 61 -18.06 2.16 3.33
N GLY A 62 -17.11 1.43 3.95
CA GLY A 62 -17.36 0.54 5.08
C GLY A 62 -17.29 1.21 6.45
N GLU A 63 -17.06 2.53 6.49
CA GLU A 63 -16.87 3.32 7.71
C GLU A 63 -15.61 2.93 8.52
N TYR A 64 -14.62 2.30 7.86
CA TYR A 64 -13.32 1.97 8.45
C TYR A 64 -12.37 3.17 8.34
N TRP A 65 -12.67 4.22 9.10
CA TRP A 65 -12.06 5.55 8.94
C TRP A 65 -10.55 5.57 9.17
N ASP A 66 -10.04 4.84 10.16
CA ASP A 66 -8.61 4.83 10.49
C ASP A 66 -7.77 4.29 9.32
N ASP A 67 -8.22 3.19 8.72
CA ASP A 67 -7.56 2.58 7.56
C ASP A 67 -7.70 3.46 6.31
N ALA A 68 -8.87 4.08 6.11
CA ALA A 68 -9.08 5.03 5.02
C ALA A 68 -8.14 6.25 5.13
N ILE A 69 -7.97 6.82 6.33
CA ILE A 69 -7.06 7.94 6.58
C ILE A 69 -5.60 7.52 6.30
N ALA A 70 -5.20 6.33 6.77
CA ALA A 70 -3.85 5.82 6.58
C ALA A 70 -3.51 5.69 5.09
N ASP A 71 -4.42 5.09 4.32
CA ASP A 71 -4.23 4.90 2.88
C ASP A 71 -4.27 6.21 2.10
N LEU A 72 -5.15 7.15 2.44
CA LEU A 72 -5.16 8.47 1.79
C LEU A 72 -3.86 9.24 2.05
N LYS A 73 -3.33 9.19 3.27
CA LYS A 73 -2.02 9.78 3.59
C LYS A 73 -0.92 9.13 2.76
N GLN A 74 -0.95 7.81 2.61
CA GLN A 74 0.02 7.09 1.79
C GLN A 74 -0.09 7.45 0.30
N ALA A 75 -1.30 7.57 -0.23
CA ALA A 75 -1.57 7.99 -1.60
C ALA A 75 -1.01 9.40 -1.88
N VAL A 76 -1.25 10.35 -0.98
CA VAL A 76 -0.72 11.73 -1.06
C VAL A 76 0.80 11.75 -0.94
N GLY A 77 1.38 10.98 -0.01
CA GLY A 77 2.82 10.95 0.21
C GLY A 77 3.61 10.32 -0.94
N THR A 78 3.04 9.30 -1.60
CA THR A 78 3.73 8.54 -2.65
C THR A 78 3.63 9.23 -4.02
N ARG A 79 2.57 9.99 -4.28
CA ARG A 79 2.37 10.64 -5.58
C ARG A 79 3.28 11.86 -5.73
N LEU A 80 4.25 11.78 -6.65
CA LEU A 80 5.08 12.92 -7.05
C LEU A 80 4.19 14.10 -7.50
N GLY A 81 4.28 15.21 -6.74
CA GLY A 81 3.58 16.46 -7.04
C GLY A 81 2.27 16.70 -6.29
N GLN A 82 1.77 15.76 -5.48
CA GLN A 82 0.66 15.95 -4.50
C GLN A 82 -0.56 16.75 -5.02
N LYS A 83 -0.96 16.53 -6.28
CA LYS A 83 -2.06 17.28 -6.91
C LYS A 83 -3.32 16.44 -7.03
N ASP A 84 -4.43 17.04 -6.62
CA ASP A 84 -5.77 16.57 -6.92
C ASP A 84 -6.07 16.77 -8.41
N GLN A 85 -6.68 15.76 -9.03
CA GLN A 85 -6.96 15.77 -10.47
C GLN A 85 -8.22 14.98 -10.76
N ARG A 86 -9.11 15.56 -11.58
CA ARG A 86 -10.33 14.87 -12.04
C ARG A 86 -10.02 13.59 -12.81
N ARG A 87 -8.94 13.55 -13.59
CA ARG A 87 -8.54 12.35 -14.34
C ARG A 87 -7.05 12.16 -14.18
N ALA A 88 -6.68 11.25 -13.29
CA ALA A 88 -5.29 10.99 -12.96
C ALA A 88 -4.79 9.76 -13.71
N ASN A 89 -3.76 9.94 -14.54
CA ASN A 89 -3.17 8.86 -15.31
C ASN A 89 -2.51 7.84 -14.38
N THR A 90 -2.84 6.56 -14.54
CA THR A 90 -2.12 5.45 -13.88
C THR A 90 -1.23 4.74 -14.91
N TYR A 91 -0.81 3.50 -14.63
CA TYR A 91 0.05 2.76 -15.53
C TYR A 91 -0.73 2.30 -16.79
N GLY A 92 -0.19 2.58 -17.97
CA GLY A 92 -0.79 2.19 -19.26
C GLY A 92 -1.94 3.10 -19.69
N LEU A 93 -3.08 2.50 -20.03
CA LEU A 93 -4.29 3.18 -20.51
C LEU A 93 -5.37 3.32 -19.41
N HIS A 94 -5.02 3.03 -18.16
CA HIS A 94 -5.94 3.18 -17.03
C HIS A 94 -5.85 4.59 -16.44
N PHE A 95 -6.99 5.06 -15.93
CA PHE A 95 -7.11 6.35 -15.28
C PHE A 95 -7.91 6.17 -14.00
N VAL A 96 -7.50 6.84 -12.93
CA VAL A 96 -8.37 7.07 -11.78
C VAL A 96 -9.19 8.31 -12.07
N GLU A 97 -10.49 8.12 -12.20
CA GLU A 97 -11.44 9.22 -12.28
C GLU A 97 -11.69 9.77 -10.88
N ASN A 98 -11.82 11.09 -10.80
CA ASN A 98 -12.00 11.87 -9.58
C ASN A 98 -10.98 11.58 -8.48
N TYR A 99 -9.68 11.69 -8.76
CA TYR A 99 -8.64 11.57 -7.74
C TYR A 99 -8.51 12.86 -6.91
N PHE A 100 -9.15 12.91 -5.74
CA PHE A 100 -9.14 14.07 -4.84
C PHE A 100 -8.79 13.67 -3.39
N PRO A 101 -7.62 13.06 -3.13
CA PRO A 101 -7.31 12.51 -1.81
C PRO A 101 -7.32 13.55 -0.68
N HIS A 102 -7.00 14.82 -0.95
CA HIS A 102 -7.09 15.87 0.07
C HIS A 102 -8.52 16.22 0.43
N ARG A 103 -9.43 16.25 -0.57
CA ARG A 103 -10.87 16.38 -0.34
C ARG A 103 -11.35 15.21 0.52
N GLU A 104 -11.03 13.97 0.14
CA GLU A 104 -11.49 12.79 0.87
C GLU A 104 -10.97 12.78 2.31
N LEU A 105 -9.71 13.16 2.54
CA LEU A 105 -9.18 13.35 3.90
C LEU A 105 -10.00 14.37 4.69
N GLY A 106 -10.38 15.49 4.06
CA GLY A 106 -11.20 16.52 4.71
C GLY A 106 -12.66 16.11 4.95
N VAL A 107 -13.16 15.08 4.28
CA VAL A 107 -14.50 14.51 4.52
C VAL A 107 -14.49 13.53 5.69
N ILE A 108 -13.38 12.81 5.87
CA ILE A 108 -13.26 11.75 6.89
C ILE A 108 -12.90 12.31 8.28
N TYR A 109 -12.12 13.40 8.35
CA TYR A 109 -11.79 14.09 9.62
C TYR A 109 -12.97 14.91 10.17
#